data_AF-A0A7X7TYQ9-F1
#
_entry.id   AF-A0A7X7TYQ9-F1
#
_cell.length_a   1.000
_cell.length_b   1.000
_cell.length_c   1.000
_cell.angle_alpha   90.00
_cell.angle_beta   90.00
_cell.angle_gamma   90.00
#
_symmetry.space_group_name_H-M   'P 1'
#
loop_
_entity.id
_entity.type
_entity.pdbx_description
1 polymer ?
#
loop_
_entity_poly.entity_id
_entity_poly.type
_entity_poly.pdbx_seq_one_letter_code
_entity_poly.pdbx_strand_id
1 'polypeptide(L)'
;GKALGFNGSSTYVDLPIGPLMPTLSSMTIATHVNFSGGSGSWQRIFDFGTGTTNYMFLCPRQGTSGSMRFAIRTAAVGEQIVDAPKAMPTGWHHAAISIDSATMTMSLYLDGDLVGTAATTLLPKDLGNTTQNWLGRSQWTADAYFSGMLDEFRIYSRVLSAAEVRYLAGDR
;
A
#
# COMPACT_ATOMS: atom_id res chain seq x y z
N GLY A 1 -4.77 16.29 -10.04
CA GLY A 1 -4.02 16.75 -11.22
C GLY A 1 -4.44 15.91 -12.41
N LYS A 2 -3.49 15.46 -13.24
CA LYS A 2 -3.72 14.32 -14.16
C LYS A 2 -3.35 13.04 -13.42
N ALA A 3 -4.29 12.11 -13.29
CA ALA A 3 -4.03 10.80 -12.69
C ALA A 3 -3.21 9.89 -13.63
N LEU A 4 -2.46 8.96 -13.05
CA LEU A 4 -1.78 7.88 -13.77
C LEU A 4 -2.77 6.74 -14.01
N GLY A 5 -2.91 6.29 -15.26
CA GLY A 5 -3.80 5.19 -15.63
C GLY A 5 -3.08 3.84 -15.68
N PHE A 6 -3.75 2.78 -15.20
CA PHE A 6 -3.25 1.41 -15.17
C PHE A 6 -4.24 0.49 -15.88
N ASN A 7 -3.75 -0.26 -16.88
CA ASN A 7 -4.60 -1.02 -17.81
C ASN A 7 -5.00 -2.43 -17.32
N GLY A 8 -4.51 -2.88 -16.17
CA GLY A 8 -4.79 -4.22 -15.65
C GLY A 8 -4.04 -5.37 -16.33
N SER A 9 -3.06 -5.09 -17.20
CA SER A 9 -2.32 -6.14 -17.94
C SER A 9 -0.80 -5.95 -18.01
N SER A 10 -0.32 -4.71 -18.13
CA SER A 10 1.12 -4.44 -18.34
C SER A 10 1.61 -3.10 -17.80
N THR A 11 0.71 -2.16 -17.51
CA THR A 11 1.10 -0.84 -17.04
C THR A 11 1.47 -0.87 -15.56
N TYR A 12 2.64 -0.35 -15.24
CA TYR A 12 3.10 -0.11 -13.88
C TYR A 12 4.10 1.04 -13.86
N VAL A 13 4.39 1.55 -12.67
CA VAL A 13 5.45 2.55 -12.45
C VAL A 13 6.54 1.91 -11.61
N ASP A 14 7.80 2.20 -11.92
CA ASP A 14 8.96 1.82 -11.12
C ASP A 14 9.57 3.05 -10.45
N LEU A 15 9.77 3.00 -9.14
CA LEU A 15 10.20 4.12 -8.32
C LEU A 15 11.64 3.91 -7.81
N PRO A 16 12.55 4.89 -7.97
CA PRO A 16 13.94 4.79 -7.49
C PRO A 16 14.05 5.09 -5.98
N ILE A 17 13.18 4.48 -5.17
CA ILE A 17 13.07 4.74 -3.71
C ILE A 17 13.81 3.70 -2.85
N GLY A 18 14.58 2.79 -3.48
CA GLY A 18 15.34 1.75 -2.76
C GLY A 18 16.17 2.28 -1.59
N PRO A 19 17.01 3.31 -1.80
CA PRO A 19 17.83 3.88 -0.73
C PRO A 19 17.04 4.62 0.35
N LEU A 20 15.78 4.99 0.09
CA LEU A 20 14.92 5.63 1.08
C LEU A 20 14.45 4.63 2.13
N MET A 21 14.10 3.40 1.73
CA MET A 21 13.55 2.37 2.63
C MET A 21 14.34 2.14 3.92
N PRO A 22 15.68 1.92 3.91
CA PRO A 22 16.45 1.69 5.14
C PRO A 22 16.49 2.90 6.09
N THR A 23 16.04 4.09 5.66
CA THR A 23 15.99 5.30 6.50
C THR A 23 14.68 5.46 7.26
N LEU A 24 13.66 4.67 6.93
CA LEU A 24 12.29 4.83 7.43
C LEU A 24 12.02 3.91 8.63
N SER A 25 12.07 4.47 9.84
CA SER A 25 11.58 3.76 11.05
C SER A 25 10.06 3.85 11.18
N SER A 26 9.49 5.04 10.95
CA SER A 26 8.05 5.25 10.81
C SER A 26 7.74 5.72 9.39
N MET A 27 6.53 5.45 8.90
CA MET A 27 6.13 5.83 7.55
C MET A 27 4.61 5.99 7.44
N THR A 28 4.18 6.90 6.56
CA THR A 28 2.82 6.91 6.00
C THR A 28 2.90 6.92 4.48
N ILE A 29 2.11 6.07 3.80
CA ILE A 29 1.90 6.15 2.35
C ILE A 29 0.44 6.51 2.12
N ALA A 30 0.16 7.48 1.24
CA ALA A 30 -1.19 7.94 0.93
C ALA A 30 -1.37 8.20 -0.57
N THR A 31 -2.54 7.88 -1.11
CA THR A 31 -2.87 8.13 -2.53
C THR A 31 -4.38 8.13 -2.76
N HIS A 32 -4.83 8.86 -3.78
CA HIS A 32 -6.17 8.69 -4.34
C HIS A 32 -6.15 7.53 -5.34
N VAL A 33 -7.06 6.59 -5.16
CA VAL A 33 -7.16 5.37 -5.95
C VAL A 33 -8.52 5.36 -6.63
N ASN A 34 -8.54 5.29 -7.97
CA ASN A 34 -9.70 4.84 -8.69
C ASN A 34 -9.57 3.33 -8.92
N PHE A 35 -10.32 2.51 -8.21
CA PHE A 35 -10.28 1.06 -8.39
C PHE A 35 -11.38 0.59 -9.36
N SER A 36 -10.99 -0.11 -10.44
CA SER A 36 -11.95 -0.57 -11.45
C SER A 36 -12.71 -1.84 -11.06
N GLY A 37 -12.31 -2.55 -9.99
CA GLY A 37 -13.05 -3.69 -9.47
C GLY A 37 -13.05 -4.98 -10.28
N GLY A 38 -12.32 -5.08 -11.40
CA GLY A 38 -12.37 -6.15 -12.44
C GLY A 38 -12.24 -7.61 -11.98
N SER A 39 -11.70 -8.53 -12.78
CA SER A 39 -11.56 -9.97 -12.38
C SER A 39 -10.18 -10.33 -11.83
N GLY A 40 -9.18 -9.45 -11.96
CA GLY A 40 -7.81 -9.73 -11.53
C GLY A 40 -7.68 -9.94 -10.02
N SER A 41 -6.97 -10.99 -9.63
CA SER A 41 -6.67 -11.29 -8.23
C SER A 41 -5.46 -10.53 -7.71
N TRP A 42 -5.49 -10.13 -6.43
CA TRP A 42 -4.30 -9.60 -5.72
C TRP A 42 -3.61 -8.41 -6.41
N GLN A 43 -4.39 -7.56 -7.08
CA GLN A 43 -3.87 -6.34 -7.71
C GLN A 43 -3.21 -5.45 -6.66
N ARG A 44 -2.01 -4.93 -6.93
CA ARG A 44 -1.30 -4.06 -5.98
C ARG A 44 -1.46 -2.60 -6.36
N ILE A 45 -1.90 -1.77 -5.42
CA ILE A 45 -1.81 -0.31 -5.56
C ILE A 45 -0.32 0.07 -5.56
N PHE A 46 0.42 -0.44 -4.58
CA PHE A 46 1.89 -0.45 -4.56
C PHE A 46 2.40 -1.78 -4.00
N ASP A 47 3.63 -2.14 -4.39
CA ASP A 47 4.39 -3.27 -3.87
C ASP A 47 5.88 -2.95 -3.91
N PHE A 48 6.50 -2.79 -2.73
CA PHE A 48 7.88 -2.34 -2.56
C PHE A 48 8.70 -3.43 -1.88
N GLY A 49 9.75 -3.92 -2.54
CA GLY A 49 10.53 -5.04 -2.01
C GLY A 49 11.77 -5.40 -2.82
N THR A 50 12.25 -6.63 -2.58
CA THR A 50 13.34 -7.27 -3.34
C THR A 50 12.93 -8.63 -3.90
N GLY A 51 11.66 -9.01 -3.73
CA GLY A 51 11.11 -10.29 -4.14
C GLY A 51 9.98 -10.76 -3.23
N THR A 52 9.49 -11.97 -3.47
CA THR A 52 8.34 -12.57 -2.76
C THR A 52 8.63 -13.01 -1.31
N THR A 53 9.84 -12.78 -0.81
CA THR A 53 10.23 -13.04 0.57
C THR A 53 10.49 -11.77 1.38
N ASN A 54 10.53 -10.59 0.73
CA ASN A 54 10.86 -9.32 1.36
C ASN A 54 10.17 -8.16 0.63
N TYR A 55 9.05 -7.68 1.17
CA TYR A 55 8.18 -6.70 0.53
C TYR A 55 7.26 -6.01 1.53
N MET A 56 6.63 -4.91 1.10
CA MET A 56 5.39 -4.40 1.66
C MET A 56 4.46 -3.96 0.53
N PHE A 57 3.16 -4.22 0.69
CA PHE A 57 2.18 -3.89 -0.34
C PHE A 57 0.88 -3.36 0.25
N LEU A 58 0.13 -2.67 -0.60
CA LEU A 58 -1.30 -2.44 -0.40
C LEU A 58 -2.09 -2.99 -1.59
N CYS A 59 -3.13 -3.80 -1.33
CA CYS A 59 -4.06 -4.25 -2.34
C CYS A 59 -5.50 -3.80 -2.02
N PRO A 60 -6.32 -3.45 -3.02
CA PRO A 60 -7.71 -3.08 -2.83
C PRO A 60 -8.57 -4.29 -2.42
N ARG A 61 -8.12 -5.51 -2.72
CA ARG A 61 -8.76 -6.76 -2.30
C ARG A 61 -7.81 -7.96 -2.37
N GLN A 62 -7.98 -8.89 -1.45
CA GLN A 62 -7.37 -10.22 -1.49
C GLN A 62 -8.09 -11.11 -2.52
N GLY A 63 -7.34 -11.88 -3.31
CA GLY A 63 -7.93 -12.69 -4.37
C GLY A 63 -8.85 -11.84 -5.26
N THR A 64 -10.05 -12.33 -5.56
CA THR A 64 -11.05 -11.63 -6.38
C THR A 64 -12.17 -10.95 -5.59
N SER A 65 -12.26 -11.19 -4.27
CA SER A 65 -13.40 -10.71 -3.46
C SER A 65 -13.11 -10.49 -1.97
N GLY A 66 -11.89 -10.78 -1.49
CA GLY A 66 -11.53 -10.63 -0.08
C GLY A 66 -11.27 -9.18 0.33
N SER A 67 -10.92 -8.97 1.61
CA SER A 67 -10.71 -7.65 2.17
C SER A 67 -9.57 -6.87 1.51
N MET A 68 -9.60 -5.54 1.60
CA MET A 68 -8.43 -4.70 1.35
C MET A 68 -7.34 -5.07 2.36
N ARG A 69 -6.09 -5.18 1.92
CA ARG A 69 -4.97 -5.61 2.77
C ARG A 69 -3.75 -4.72 2.61
N PHE A 70 -3.18 -4.35 3.75
CA PHE A 70 -1.80 -3.93 3.87
C PHE A 70 -0.98 -5.04 4.51
N ALA A 71 0.24 -5.28 4.01
CA ALA A 71 1.15 -6.22 4.63
C ALA A 71 2.61 -5.80 4.48
N ILE A 72 3.44 -6.26 5.42
CA ILE A 72 4.90 -6.18 5.36
C ILE A 72 5.48 -7.57 5.68
N ARG A 73 6.54 -7.95 4.98
CA ARG A 73 7.22 -9.24 5.15
C ARG A 73 8.72 -9.08 5.04
N THR A 74 9.44 -9.81 5.88
CA THR A 74 10.84 -10.20 5.65
C THR A 74 10.98 -11.72 5.65
N ALA A 75 12.11 -12.24 5.17
CA ALA A 75 12.37 -13.68 5.14
C ALA A 75 12.43 -14.28 6.57
N ALA A 76 12.86 -13.50 7.56
CA ALA A 76 13.05 -13.95 8.93
C ALA A 76 11.75 -13.98 9.74
N VAL A 77 10.85 -13.01 9.54
CA VAL A 77 9.64 -12.85 10.37
C VAL A 77 8.40 -13.44 9.70
N GLY A 78 8.37 -13.51 8.38
CA GLY A 78 7.13 -13.81 7.65
C GLY A 78 6.25 -12.59 7.49
N GLU A 79 5.06 -12.79 6.94
CA GLU A 79 4.13 -11.70 6.59
C GLU A 79 3.33 -11.26 7.81
N GLN A 80 3.28 -9.96 8.07
CA GLN A 80 2.44 -9.31 9.07
C GLN A 80 1.39 -8.46 8.37
N ILE A 81 0.13 -8.57 8.80
CA ILE A 81 -1.04 -8.21 8.00
C ILE A 81 -1.93 -7.22 8.76
N VAL A 82 -2.48 -6.25 8.03
CA VAL A 82 -3.67 -5.47 8.41
C VAL A 82 -4.74 -5.65 7.34
N ASP A 83 -5.91 -6.14 7.74
CA ASP A 83 -7.08 -6.23 6.87
C ASP A 83 -8.12 -5.17 7.23
N ALA A 84 -8.74 -4.59 6.21
CA ALA A 84 -9.98 -3.85 6.38
C ALA A 84 -11.17 -4.83 6.53
N PRO A 85 -12.36 -4.36 6.96
CA PRO A 85 -13.53 -5.24 7.10
C PRO A 85 -14.08 -5.72 5.75
N LYS A 86 -13.73 -5.04 4.65
CA LYS A 86 -14.24 -5.28 3.28
C LYS A 86 -13.16 -4.95 2.24
N ALA A 87 -13.41 -5.33 1.00
CA ALA A 87 -12.68 -4.82 -0.15
C ALA A 87 -12.83 -3.29 -0.27
N MET A 88 -11.85 -2.64 -0.89
CA MET A 88 -12.00 -1.28 -1.40
C MET A 88 -13.14 -1.25 -2.44
N PRO A 89 -14.11 -0.35 -2.32
CA PRO A 89 -15.15 -0.21 -3.33
C PRO A 89 -14.57 0.30 -4.66
N THR A 90 -15.34 0.12 -5.73
CA THR A 90 -14.95 0.64 -7.04
C THR A 90 -15.12 2.16 -7.11
N GLY A 91 -14.31 2.82 -7.92
CA GLY A 91 -14.32 4.27 -8.06
C GLY A 91 -13.24 4.94 -7.21
N TRP A 92 -13.36 6.26 -7.05
CA TRP A 92 -12.38 7.08 -6.36
C TRP A 92 -12.51 6.97 -4.85
N HIS A 93 -11.42 6.59 -4.20
CA HIS A 93 -11.25 6.53 -2.76
C HIS A 93 -9.87 7.07 -2.37
N HIS A 94 -9.74 7.60 -1.16
CA HIS A 94 -8.43 7.89 -0.59
C HIS A 94 -7.97 6.70 0.26
N ALA A 95 -6.77 6.18 -0.01
CA ALA A 95 -6.19 5.10 0.78
C ALA A 95 -4.91 5.59 1.44
N ALA A 96 -4.73 5.25 2.72
CA ALA A 96 -3.47 5.46 3.40
C ALA A 96 -3.10 4.28 4.30
N ILE A 97 -1.80 4.08 4.49
CA ILE A 97 -1.26 3.14 5.48
C ILE A 97 -0.22 3.85 6.32
N SER A 98 -0.03 3.40 7.56
CA SER A 98 1.10 3.83 8.38
C SER A 98 1.72 2.67 9.13
N ILE A 99 3.04 2.77 9.39
CA ILE A 99 3.75 1.95 10.37
C ILE A 99 4.38 2.90 11.38
N ASP A 100 4.04 2.73 12.66
CA ASP A 100 4.52 3.52 13.78
C ASP A 100 5.57 2.74 14.58
N SER A 101 6.81 3.24 14.61
CA SER A 101 7.89 2.62 15.38
C SER A 101 7.81 2.86 16.89
N ALA A 102 7.08 3.87 17.34
CA ALA A 102 6.92 4.15 18.77
C ALA A 102 5.94 3.17 19.43
N THR A 103 4.89 2.80 18.69
CA THR A 103 3.83 1.89 19.18
C THR A 103 3.90 0.50 18.54
N MET A 104 4.79 0.28 17.57
CA MET A 104 4.91 -0.96 16.80
C MET A 104 3.57 -1.39 16.20
N THR A 105 2.86 -0.44 15.60
CA THR A 105 1.51 -0.60 15.07
C THR A 105 1.44 -0.25 13.59
N MET A 106 0.78 -1.10 12.80
CA MET A 106 0.37 -0.81 11.44
C MET A 106 -1.08 -0.31 11.43
N SER A 107 -1.39 0.65 10.58
CA SER A 107 -2.75 1.17 10.42
C SER A 107 -3.12 1.29 8.96
N LEU A 108 -4.37 0.99 8.64
CA LEU A 108 -4.95 1.07 7.31
C LEU A 108 -6.16 2.01 7.34
N TYR A 109 -6.19 2.94 6.39
CA TYR A 109 -7.21 3.96 6.27
C TYR A 109 -7.87 3.93 4.89
N LEU A 110 -9.17 4.17 4.85
CA LEU A 110 -9.96 4.36 3.63
C LEU A 110 -10.87 5.57 3.83
N ASP A 111 -10.85 6.50 2.88
CA ASP A 111 -11.61 7.76 2.89
C ASP A 111 -11.45 8.57 4.18
N GLY A 112 -10.24 8.54 4.77
CA GLY A 112 -9.91 9.28 5.98
C GLY A 112 -10.17 8.51 7.28
N ASP A 113 -10.93 7.41 7.23
CA ASP A 113 -11.26 6.61 8.41
C ASP A 113 -10.31 5.44 8.61
N LEU A 114 -9.99 5.15 9.88
CA LEU A 114 -9.21 3.98 10.28
C LEU A 114 -10.06 2.73 10.11
N VAL A 115 -9.70 1.88 9.14
CA VAL A 115 -10.45 0.64 8.83
C VAL A 115 -9.75 -0.62 9.33
N GLY A 116 -8.48 -0.54 9.73
CA GLY A 116 -7.77 -1.69 10.28
C GLY A 116 -6.51 -1.29 11.05
N THR A 117 -6.16 -2.11 12.04
CA THR A 117 -4.92 -1.99 12.80
C THR A 117 -4.38 -3.36 13.17
N ALA A 118 -3.06 -3.50 13.27
CA ALA A 118 -2.41 -4.68 13.82
C ALA A 118 -1.06 -4.32 14.44
N ALA A 119 -0.64 -5.09 15.44
CA ALA A 119 0.72 -5.04 15.94
C ALA A 119 1.70 -5.58 14.87
N THR A 120 2.92 -5.05 14.87
CA THR A 120 4.00 -5.48 13.97
C THR A 120 5.30 -5.60 14.76
N THR A 121 6.22 -6.41 14.25
CA THR A 121 7.62 -6.41 14.70
C THR A 121 8.56 -5.99 13.57
N LEU A 122 7.98 -5.57 12.44
CA LEU A 122 8.67 -5.09 11.25
C LEU A 122 8.38 -3.62 11.02
N LEU A 123 9.44 -2.90 10.66
CA LEU A 123 9.44 -1.51 10.21
C LEU A 123 9.90 -1.45 8.75
N PRO A 124 9.60 -0.37 8.00
CA PRO A 124 10.00 -0.26 6.59
C PRO A 124 11.51 -0.43 6.39
N LYS A 125 12.34 0.09 7.32
CA LYS A 125 13.80 -0.08 7.29
C LYS A 125 14.27 -1.53 7.29
N ASP A 126 13.47 -2.46 7.83
CA ASP A 126 13.84 -3.87 7.93
C ASP A 126 13.78 -4.58 6.57
N LEU A 127 13.14 -3.96 5.56
CA LEU A 127 13.22 -4.41 4.17
C LEU A 127 14.59 -4.15 3.54
N GLY A 128 15.44 -3.33 4.16
CA GLY A 128 16.72 -2.90 3.62
C GLY A 128 16.58 -2.05 2.36
N ASN A 129 17.64 -2.02 1.54
CA ASN A 129 17.60 -1.34 0.25
C ASN A 129 16.79 -2.16 -0.77
N THR A 130 15.57 -1.71 -1.07
CA THR A 130 14.67 -2.39 -2.01
C THR A 130 15.07 -2.14 -3.46
N THR A 131 14.71 -3.07 -4.35
CA THR A 131 15.08 -3.02 -5.79
C THR A 131 13.89 -3.13 -6.73
N GLN A 132 12.70 -3.44 -6.20
CA GLN A 132 11.46 -3.64 -6.94
C GLN A 132 10.39 -2.81 -6.25
N ASN A 133 10.23 -1.55 -6.66
CA ASN A 133 9.33 -0.60 -6.00
C ASN A 133 8.27 -0.13 -6.97
N TRP A 134 7.17 -0.88 -7.04
CA TRP A 134 6.21 -0.70 -8.10
C TRP A 134 4.89 -0.10 -7.62
N LEU A 135 4.30 0.73 -8.48
CA LEU A 135 2.88 1.04 -8.44
C LEU A 135 2.18 0.20 -9.51
N GLY A 136 1.09 -0.46 -9.15
CA GLY A 136 0.27 -1.21 -10.10
C GLY A 136 0.76 -2.61 -10.48
N ARG A 137 1.83 -3.11 -9.85
CA ARG A 137 2.41 -4.44 -10.13
C ARG A 137 2.76 -5.16 -8.83
N SER A 138 2.58 -6.47 -8.84
CA SER A 138 2.89 -7.37 -7.72
C SER A 138 4.28 -7.98 -7.83
N GLN A 139 4.86 -8.29 -6.67
CA GLN A 139 6.06 -9.12 -6.56
C GLN A 139 5.81 -10.58 -7.03
N TRP A 140 4.55 -11.05 -7.03
CA TRP A 140 4.17 -12.37 -7.56
C TRP A 140 3.74 -12.24 -9.01
N THR A 141 4.36 -13.04 -9.87
CA THR A 141 4.05 -13.08 -11.30
C THR A 141 2.65 -13.61 -11.60
N ALA A 142 2.03 -14.34 -10.68
CA ALA A 142 0.68 -14.87 -10.81
C ALA A 142 -0.43 -13.85 -10.47
N ASP A 143 -0.09 -12.77 -9.77
CA ASP A 143 -1.05 -11.73 -9.41
C ASP A 143 -1.33 -10.83 -10.62
N ALA A 144 -2.55 -10.31 -10.70
CA ALA A 144 -2.92 -9.41 -11.78
C ALA A 144 -2.30 -8.01 -11.58
N TYR A 145 -2.04 -7.33 -12.70
CA TYR A 145 -1.74 -5.90 -12.67
C TYR A 145 -2.94 -5.09 -12.19
N PHE A 146 -2.69 -3.95 -11.57
CA PHE A 146 -3.74 -3.03 -11.16
C PHE A 146 -4.49 -2.47 -12.36
N SER A 147 -5.81 -2.45 -12.25
CA SER A 147 -6.71 -1.80 -13.20
C SER A 147 -7.40 -0.64 -12.51
N GLY A 148 -7.14 0.57 -12.99
CA GLY A 148 -7.62 1.78 -12.32
C GLY A 148 -6.77 3.00 -12.60
N MET A 149 -6.84 3.97 -11.69
CA MET A 149 -6.03 5.18 -11.73
C MET A 149 -5.47 5.50 -10.35
N LEU A 150 -4.30 6.14 -10.30
CA LEU A 150 -3.72 6.69 -9.07
C LEU A 150 -3.46 8.18 -9.26
N ASP A 151 -3.79 8.98 -8.24
CA ASP A 151 -3.42 10.40 -8.16
C ASP A 151 -2.78 10.70 -6.80
N GLU A 152 -1.94 11.73 -6.77
CA GLU A 152 -1.38 12.30 -5.54
C GLU A 152 -0.72 11.27 -4.60
N PHE A 153 0.10 10.36 -5.15
CA PHE A 153 0.85 9.36 -4.37
C PHE A 153 1.96 10.03 -3.55
N ARG A 154 1.94 9.83 -2.23
CA ARG A 154 2.86 10.46 -1.27
C ARG A 154 3.42 9.45 -0.29
N ILE A 155 4.70 9.61 0.04
CA ILE A 155 5.38 8.87 1.11
C ILE A 155 5.87 9.91 2.14
N TYR A 156 5.55 9.68 3.40
CA TYR A 156 5.99 10.48 4.53
C TYR A 156 6.88 9.64 5.44
N SER A 157 7.97 10.21 5.94
CA SER A 157 8.89 9.58 6.89
C SER A 157 8.42 9.63 8.36
N ARG A 158 7.11 9.83 8.56
CA ARG A 158 6.45 9.92 9.86
C ARG A 158 5.04 9.36 9.77
N VAL A 159 4.45 9.09 10.93
CA VAL A 159 3.02 8.82 11.06
C VAL A 159 2.26 10.15 10.90
N LEU A 160 1.28 10.18 10.01
CA LEU A 160 0.32 11.28 9.93
C LEU A 160 -0.75 11.11 11.02
N SER A 161 -1.19 12.22 11.59
CA SER A 161 -2.36 12.22 12.48
C SER A 161 -3.64 11.91 11.71
N ALA A 162 -4.69 11.46 12.41
CA ALA A 162 -6.00 11.20 11.79
C ALA A 162 -6.56 12.44 11.06
N ALA A 163 -6.33 13.64 11.60
CA ALA A 163 -6.74 14.89 10.95
C ALA A 163 -5.98 15.15 9.64
N GLU A 164 -4.67 14.87 9.60
CA GLU A 164 -3.88 14.99 8.37
C GLU A 164 -4.33 13.97 7.31
N VAL A 165 -4.65 12.74 7.71
CA VAL A 165 -5.16 11.70 6.79
C VAL A 165 -6.53 12.11 6.22
N ARG A 166 -7.44 12.64 7.04
CA ARG A 166 -8.74 13.17 6.59
C ARG A 166 -8.59 14.36 5.65
N TYR A 167 -7.68 15.28 5.95
CA TYR A 167 -7.37 16.39 5.06
C TYR A 167 -6.90 15.91 3.68
N LEU A 168 -6.04 14.88 3.64
CA LEU A 168 -5.63 14.26 2.38
C LEU A 168 -6.77 13.53 1.67
N ALA A 169 -7.75 13.00 2.40
CA ALA A 169 -8.94 12.36 1.85
C ALA A 169 -9.97 13.34 1.25
N GLY A 170 -9.82 14.64 1.54
CA GLY A 170 -10.69 15.70 0.99
C GLY A 170 -11.63 16.35 1.99
N ASP A 171 -11.62 15.95 3.27
CA ASP A 171 -12.30 16.67 4.34
C ASP A 171 -11.59 18.01 4.57
N ARG A 172 -12.27 19.12 4.23
CA ARG A 172 -11.77 20.49 4.36
C ARG A 172 -12.71 21.35 5.19
#